data_AF-A0A8T5Y6I6-F1
#
_entry.id   AF-A0A8T5Y6I6-F1
#
_cell.length_a   1.000
_cell.length_b   1.000
_cell.length_c   1.000
_cell.angle_alpha   90.00
_cell.angle_beta   90.00
_cell.angle_gamma   90.00
#
_symmetry.space_group_name_H-M   'P 1'
#
loop_
_entity.id
_entity.type
_entity.pdbx_description
1 polymer ?
#
loop_
_entity_poly.entity_id
_entity_poly.type
_entity_poly.pdbx_seq_one_letter_code
_entity_poly.pdbx_strand_id
1 'polypeptide(L)'
;MILPVLFGLVAGALISVAGPNIKAILLNVNAPEHRGTVFALHNLFDGIGRGVGILIGGFMIAALGYPFTIYFSALMWIPCGLLYLAIYWTINKDLNYLDNYLNNKKAELSERSA
;
A
#
# COMPACT_ATOMS: atom_id res chain seq x y z
N MET A 1 21.03 -23.08 -10.63
CA MET A 1 20.70 -21.77 -11.25
C MET A 1 19.22 -21.59 -11.58
N ILE A 2 18.49 -22.63 -12.02
CA ILE A 2 17.06 -22.49 -12.40
C ILE A 2 16.13 -22.13 -11.23
N LEU A 3 16.33 -22.75 -10.06
CA LEU A 3 15.48 -22.52 -8.88
C LEU A 3 15.40 -21.05 -8.40
N PRO A 4 16.52 -20.33 -8.19
CA PRO A 4 16.46 -18.92 -7.77
C PRO A 4 15.84 -18.01 -8.84
N VAL A 5 15.97 -18.35 -10.14
CA VAL A 5 15.32 -17.59 -11.23
C VAL A 5 13.80 -17.75 -11.17
N LEU A 6 13.31 -18.98 -11.00
CA LEU A 6 11.88 -19.24 -10.84
C LEU A 6 11.32 -18.53 -9.60
N PHE A 7 12.05 -18.59 -8.48
CA PHE A 7 11.65 -17.89 -7.26
C PHE A 7 11.58 -16.37 -7.48
N GLY A 8 12.60 -15.78 -8.11
CA GLY A 8 12.63 -14.35 -8.44
C GLY A 8 11.51 -13.92 -9.38
N LEU A 9 11.16 -14.74 -10.38
CA LEU A 9 10.05 -14.48 -11.29
C LEU A 9 8.69 -14.46 -10.55
N VAL A 10 8.43 -15.49 -9.75
CA VAL A 10 7.17 -15.59 -8.98
C VAL A 10 7.08 -14.47 -7.96
N ALA A 11 8.16 -14.23 -7.19
CA ALA A 11 8.19 -13.16 -6.19
C ALA A 11 8.03 -11.78 -6.85
N GLY A 12 8.72 -11.52 -7.95
CA GLY A 12 8.60 -10.27 -8.71
C GLY A 12 7.19 -10.03 -9.23
N ALA A 13 6.54 -11.06 -9.77
CA ALA A 13 5.15 -10.98 -10.21
C ALA A 13 4.20 -10.65 -9.04
N LEU A 14 4.33 -11.31 -7.89
CA LEU A 14 3.52 -11.06 -6.70
C LEU A 14 3.74 -9.66 -6.11
N ILE A 15 4.98 -9.18 -6.11
CA ILE A 15 5.33 -7.85 -5.61
C ILE A 15 4.76 -6.75 -6.52
N SER A 16 4.75 -6.99 -7.83
CA SER A 16 4.31 -5.98 -8.81
C SER A 16 2.85 -5.56 -8.67
N VAL A 17 1.98 -6.42 -8.14
CA VAL A 17 0.54 -6.12 -8.01
C VAL A 17 0.22 -5.24 -6.80
N ALA A 18 1.10 -5.16 -5.80
CA ALA A 18 0.84 -4.39 -4.59
C ALA A 18 0.63 -2.89 -4.88
N GLY A 19 1.55 -2.30 -5.66
CA GLY A 19 1.55 -0.88 -6.02
C GLY A 19 0.25 -0.36 -6.67
N PRO A 20 -0.25 -0.95 -7.77
CA PRO A 20 -1.51 -0.53 -8.36
C PRO A 20 -2.72 -0.84 -7.47
N ASN A 21 -2.72 -1.96 -6.74
CA ASN A 21 -3.87 -2.38 -5.93
C ASN A 21 -4.13 -1.45 -4.76
N ILE A 22 -3.10 -1.00 -4.03
CA ILE A 22 -3.33 -0.05 -2.92
C ILE A 22 -3.86 1.28 -3.42
N LYS A 23 -3.39 1.77 -4.56
CA LYS A 23 -3.92 3.00 -5.17
C LYS A 23 -5.39 2.84 -5.54
N ALA A 24 -5.77 1.70 -6.12
CA ALA A 24 -7.17 1.40 -6.43
C ALA A 24 -8.02 1.33 -5.16
N ILE A 25 -7.54 0.67 -4.10
CA ILE A 25 -8.23 0.59 -2.80
C ILE A 25 -8.46 2.00 -2.24
N LEU A 26 -7.42 2.83 -2.17
CA LEU A 26 -7.51 4.19 -1.64
C LEU A 26 -8.50 5.07 -2.45
N LEU A 27 -8.58 4.89 -3.76
CA LEU A 27 -9.59 5.58 -4.58
C LEU A 27 -11.02 5.13 -4.25
N ASN A 28 -11.22 3.82 -4.06
CA ASN A 28 -12.55 3.24 -3.90
C ASN A 28 -13.13 3.42 -2.50
N VAL A 29 -12.31 3.55 -1.46
CA VAL A 29 -12.79 3.68 -0.06
C VAL A 29 -12.82 5.11 0.47
N ASN A 30 -12.38 6.09 -0.32
CA ASN A 30 -12.36 7.50 0.10
C ASN A 30 -13.25 8.37 -0.78
N ALA A 31 -13.90 9.35 -0.16
CA ALA A 31 -14.71 10.34 -0.84
C ALA A 31 -13.84 11.25 -1.73
N PRO A 32 -14.36 11.73 -2.88
CA PRO A 32 -13.60 12.55 -3.84
C PRO A 32 -12.85 13.73 -3.22
N GLU A 33 -13.46 14.40 -2.25
CA GLU A 33 -12.90 15.53 -1.50
C GLU A 33 -11.68 15.18 -0.65
N HIS A 34 -11.53 13.92 -0.22
CA HIS A 34 -10.44 13.49 0.66
C HIS A 34 -9.37 12.69 -0.08
N ARG A 35 -9.65 12.17 -1.28
CA ARG A 35 -8.72 11.35 -2.08
C ARG A 35 -7.35 12.03 -2.22
N GLY A 36 -7.32 13.33 -2.52
CA GLY A 36 -6.06 14.06 -2.68
C GLY A 36 -5.15 14.00 -1.44
N THR A 37 -5.70 14.25 -0.26
CA THR A 37 -4.96 14.20 1.02
C THR A 37 -4.49 12.79 1.34
N VAL A 38 -5.34 11.77 1.13
CA VAL A 38 -4.98 10.37 1.37
C VAL A 38 -3.83 9.93 0.45
N PHE A 39 -3.86 10.32 -0.83
CA PHE A 39 -2.77 10.06 -1.77
C PHE A 39 -1.48 10.80 -1.41
N ALA A 40 -1.58 12.06 -0.95
CA ALA A 40 -0.42 12.81 -0.48
C ALA A 40 0.25 12.12 0.72
N LEU A 41 -0.56 11.65 1.68
CA LEU A 41 -0.06 10.91 2.84
C LEU A 41 0.59 9.59 2.43
N HIS A 42 -0.04 8.84 1.52
CA HIS A 42 0.53 7.61 0.98
C HIS A 42 1.89 7.86 0.29
N ASN A 43 1.97 8.88 -0.56
CA ASN A 43 3.21 9.24 -1.25
C ASN A 43 4.30 9.72 -0.29
N LEU A 44 3.94 10.41 0.79
CA LEU A 44 4.87 10.82 1.84
C LEU A 44 5.50 9.59 2.49
N PHE A 45 4.69 8.62 2.92
CA PHE A 45 5.22 7.39 3.54
C PHE A 45 6.01 6.52 2.55
N ASP A 46 5.58 6.42 1.28
CA ASP A 46 6.36 5.72 0.23
C ASP A 46 7.73 6.38 0.02
N GLY A 47 7.76 7.72 -0.03
CA GLY A 47 9.00 8.49 -0.14
C GLY A 47 9.94 8.29 1.06
N ILE A 48 9.39 8.35 2.29
CA ILE A 48 10.16 8.08 3.51
C ILE A 48 10.72 6.66 3.48
N GLY A 49 9.92 5.66 3.11
CA GLY A 49 10.36 4.27 3.01
C GLY A 49 11.52 4.09 2.04
N ARG A 50 11.48 4.73 0.86
CA ARG A 50 12.57 4.69 -0.11
C ARG A 50 13.84 5.35 0.41
N GLY A 51 13.73 6.53 1.02
CA GLY A 51 14.88 7.27 1.56
C GLY A 51 15.52 6.55 2.75
N VAL A 52 14.73 6.27 3.78
CA VAL A 52 15.18 5.60 5.01
C VAL A 52 15.68 4.19 4.72
N GLY A 53 15.01 3.46 3.83
CA GLY A 53 15.42 2.12 3.42
C GLY A 53 16.81 2.08 2.77
N ILE A 54 17.15 3.06 1.92
CA ILE A 54 18.49 3.15 1.32
C ILE A 54 19.54 3.48 2.39
N LEU A 55 19.26 4.41 3.30
CA LEU A 55 20.18 4.79 4.38
C LEU A 55 20.47 3.59 5.29
N ILE A 56 19.43 2.94 5.81
CA ILE A 56 19.56 1.76 6.66
C ILE A 56 20.25 0.64 5.89
N GLY A 57 19.86 0.38 4.65
CA GLY A 57 20.48 -0.64 3.81
C GLY A 57 21.98 -0.41 3.60
N GLY A 58 22.40 0.83 3.36
CA GLY A 58 23.80 1.21 3.25
C GLY A 58 24.60 0.92 4.53
N PHE A 59 24.08 1.34 5.69
CA PHE A 59 24.71 1.05 6.99
C PHE A 59 24.78 -0.46 7.25
N MET A 60 23.72 -1.21 6.95
CA MET A 60 23.68 -2.66 7.12
C MET A 60 24.68 -3.36 6.21
N ILE A 61 24.83 -2.93 4.96
CA ILE A 61 25.85 -3.49 4.05
C ILE A 61 27.25 -3.27 4.62
N ALA A 62 27.55 -2.07 5.13
CA ALA A 62 28.85 -1.74 5.70
C ALA A 62 29.17 -2.55 6.98
N ALA A 63 28.17 -2.82 7.82
CA ALA A 63 28.36 -3.49 9.11
C ALA A 63 28.20 -5.02 9.07
N LEU A 64 27.26 -5.53 8.28
CA LEU A 64 26.80 -6.93 8.30
C LEU A 64 27.02 -7.65 6.95
N GLY A 65 27.41 -6.91 5.92
CA GLY A 65 27.67 -7.42 4.59
C GLY A 65 26.42 -7.51 3.70
N TYR A 66 26.67 -7.56 2.40
CA TYR A 66 25.61 -7.52 1.38
C TYR A 66 24.58 -8.67 1.47
N PRO A 67 24.96 -9.95 1.63
CA PRO A 67 23.98 -11.04 1.61
C PRO A 67 22.97 -10.94 2.76
N PHE A 68 23.43 -10.56 3.96
CA PHE A 68 22.56 -10.40 5.12
C PHE A 68 21.53 -9.28 4.88
N THR A 69 21.98 -8.12 4.38
CA THR A 69 21.08 -6.99 4.10
C THR A 69 19.99 -7.36 3.11
N ILE A 70 20.31 -8.08 2.04
CA ILE A 70 19.30 -8.51 1.06
C ILE A 70 18.26 -9.45 1.68
N TYR A 71 18.66 -10.43 2.48
CA TYR A 71 17.72 -11.31 3.17
C TYR A 71 16.85 -10.55 4.17
N PHE A 72 17.43 -9.61 4.92
CA PHE A 72 16.70 -8.77 5.84
C PHE A 72 15.67 -7.88 5.13
N SER A 73 16.05 -7.24 4.02
CA SER A 73 15.14 -6.46 3.19
C SER A 73 14.00 -7.31 2.61
N ALA A 74 14.28 -8.56 2.23
CA ALA A 74 13.25 -9.49 1.77
C ALA A 74 12.26 -9.85 2.90
N LEU A 75 12.72 -10.02 4.14
CA LEU A 75 11.84 -10.32 5.28
C LEU A 75 10.86 -9.18 5.60
N MET A 76 11.21 -7.92 5.29
CA MET A 76 10.31 -6.77 5.48
C MET A 76 9.05 -6.82 4.61
N TRP A 77 9.02 -7.67 3.58
CA TRP A 77 7.79 -7.94 2.83
C TRP A 77 6.76 -8.74 3.61
N ILE A 78 7.17 -9.53 4.62
CA ILE A 78 6.24 -10.33 5.43
C ILE A 78 5.26 -9.42 6.21
N PRO A 79 5.71 -8.46 7.04
CA PRO A 79 4.77 -7.57 7.74
C PRO A 79 3.95 -6.72 6.76
N CYS A 80 4.53 -6.28 5.63
CA CYS A 80 3.79 -5.59 4.57
C CYS A 80 2.65 -6.46 4.02
N GLY A 81 2.95 -7.72 3.66
CA GLY A 81 1.96 -8.68 3.18
C GLY A 81 0.85 -8.96 4.19
N LEU A 82 1.19 -9.07 5.48
CA LEU A 82 0.19 -9.24 6.55
C LEU A 82 -0.76 -8.04 6.66
N LEU A 83 -0.25 -6.81 6.56
CA LEU A 83 -1.09 -5.62 6.53
C LEU A 83 -2.00 -5.59 5.30
N TYR A 84 -1.50 -5.98 4.12
CA TYR A 84 -2.34 -6.13 2.92
C TYR A 84 -3.42 -7.19 3.09
N LEU A 85 -3.09 -8.33 3.70
CA LEU A 85 -4.06 -9.37 4.01
C LEU A 85 -5.13 -8.87 4.99
N ALA A 86 -4.76 -8.03 5.96
CA ALA A 86 -5.72 -7.46 6.90
C ALA A 86 -6.77 -6.56 6.20
N ILE A 87 -6.41 -5.89 5.10
CA ILE A 87 -7.35 -5.07 4.30
C ILE A 87 -8.50 -5.92 3.76
N TYR A 88 -8.27 -7.20 3.44
CA TYR A 88 -9.33 -8.09 2.95
C TYR A 88 -10.54 -8.15 3.90
N TRP A 89 -10.31 -8.08 5.21
CA TRP A 89 -11.39 -8.12 6.20
C TRP A 89 -12.09 -6.77 6.39
N THR A 90 -11.43 -5.64 6.09
CA THR A 90 -12.00 -4.31 6.31
C THR A 90 -12.64 -3.72 5.06
N ILE A 91 -12.19 -4.12 3.86
CA ILE A 91 -12.54 -3.46 2.61
C ILE A 91 -14.05 -3.35 2.36
N ASN A 92 -14.82 -4.40 2.64
CA ASN A 92 -16.28 -4.38 2.44
C ASN A 92 -16.96 -3.38 3.40
N LYS A 93 -16.47 -3.27 4.63
CA LYS A 93 -16.97 -2.31 5.62
C LYS A 93 -16.67 -0.89 5.17
N ASP A 94 -15.46 -0.65 4.68
CA ASP A 94 -15.01 0.67 4.23
C ASP A 94 -15.77 1.14 2.97
N LEU A 95 -16.02 0.22 2.03
CA LEU A 95 -16.85 0.47 0.84
C LEU A 95 -18.30 0.83 1.20
N ASN A 96 -18.93 0.04 2.09
CA ASN A 96 -20.30 0.31 2.55
C ASN A 96 -20.40 1.62 3.32
N TYR A 97 -19.37 1.97 4.11
CA TYR A 97 -19.30 3.25 4.80
C TYR A 97 -19.29 4.41 3.80
N LEU A 98 -18.46 4.33 2.77
CA LEU A 98 -18.40 5.36 1.73
C LEU A 98 -19.73 5.49 0.96
N ASP A 99 -20.35 4.37 0.59
CA ASP A 99 -21.62 4.38 -0.15
C ASP A 99 -22.72 5.10 0.65
N ASN A 100 -22.86 4.75 1.94
CA ASN A 100 -23.80 5.42 2.85
C ASN A 100 -23.51 6.92 2.98
N TYR A 101 -22.24 7.30 3.14
CA TYR A 101 -21.83 8.70 3.21
C TYR A 101 -22.23 9.48 1.96
N LEU A 102 -21.98 8.92 0.77
CA LEU A 102 -22.31 9.56 -0.50
C LEU A 102 -23.82 9.66 -0.72
N ASN A 103 -24.59 8.66 -0.30
CA ASN A 103 -26.06 8.67 -0.43
C ASN A 103 -26.68 9.74 0.47
N ASN A 104 -26.23 9.86 1.72
CA ASN A 104 -26.69 10.92 2.62
C ASN A 104 -26.36 12.31 2.06
N LYS A 105 -25.14 12.51 1.56
CA LYS A 105 -24.70 13.77 0.96
C LYS A 105 -25.51 14.15 -0.28
N LYS A 106 -25.90 13.17 -1.11
CA LYS A 106 -26.78 13.41 -2.27
C LYS A 106 -28.17 13.88 -1.84
N ALA A 107 -28.75 13.28 -0.79
CA ALA A 107 -30.05 13.67 -0.26
C ALA A 107 -30.04 15.14 0.22
N GLU A 108 -29.04 15.53 1.02
CA GLU A 108 -28.86 16.91 1.49
C GLU A 108 -28.73 17.92 0.34
N LEU A 109 -28.02 17.55 -0.73
CA LEU A 109 -27.88 18.42 -1.92
C LEU A 109 -29.19 18.55 -2.70
N SER A 110 -30.00 17.48 -2.77
CA SER A 110 -31.32 17.54 -3.41
C SER A 110 -32.31 18.42 -2.64
N GLU A 111 -32.30 18.37 -1.31
CA GLU A 111 -33.15 19.23 -0.48
C GLU A 111 -32.76 20.71 -0.56
N ARG A 112 -31.46 21.02 -0.69
CA ARG A 112 -30.98 22.41 -0.85
C ARG A 112 -31.22 23.00 -2.24
N SER A 113 -31.55 22.17 -3.23
CA SER A 113 -31.79 22.61 -4.62
C SER A 113 -33.27 22.63 -5.00
N ALA A 114 -34.17 22.20 -4.09
CA ALA A 114 -35.61 22.33 -4.17
C ALA A 114 -36.10 23.59 -3.44
#